data_AF-A0A5P9HYJ8-F1
#
_entry.id   AF-A0A5P9HYJ8-F1
#
_cell.length_a   1.000
_cell.length_b   1.000
_cell.length_c   1.000
_cell.angle_alpha   90.00
_cell.angle_beta   90.00
_cell.angle_gamma   90.00
#
_symmetry.space_group_name_H-M   'P 1'
#
loop_
_entity.id
_entity.type
_entity.pdbx_description
1 polymer ?
#
loop_
_entity_poly.entity_id
_entity_poly.type
_entity_poly.pdbx_seq_one_letter_code
_entity_poly.pdbx_strand_id
1 'polypeptide(L)'
;MKKCDCCQDREATIRVTGDWEEWLCLRCYNEEVSNELDVTLATMPEELAVKDYAGVRRSIHVHQRLHSNGIFLEAVEDIAFGYEFAVHGELDCQQAELFQKLVEKVKSGVSKRYTKV
;
A
#
# COMPACT_ATOMS: atom_id res chain seq x y z
N MET A 1 1.57 17.26 11.96
CA MET A 1 0.82 16.20 11.26
C MET A 1 -0.58 16.15 11.85
N LYS A 2 -1.62 16.05 11.01
CA LYS A 2 -3.01 15.97 11.47
C LYS A 2 -3.33 14.53 11.86
N LYS A 3 -4.04 14.31 12.95
CA LYS A 3 -4.51 12.98 13.37
C LYS A 3 -5.75 12.57 12.57
N CYS A 4 -5.97 11.26 12.44
CA CYS A 4 -7.20 10.71 11.88
C CYS A 4 -8.43 11.20 12.63
N ASP A 5 -9.36 11.82 11.92
CA ASP A 5 -10.61 12.36 12.49
C ASP A 5 -11.48 11.24 13.09
N CYS A 6 -11.39 10.00 12.57
CA CYS A 6 -12.11 8.82 13.07
C CYS A 6 -11.46 8.18 14.32
N CYS A 7 -10.23 7.67 14.22
CA CYS A 7 -9.62 6.90 15.32
C CYS A 7 -8.80 7.73 16.31
N GLN A 8 -8.41 8.97 15.98
CA GLN A 8 -7.59 9.87 16.82
C GLN A 8 -6.22 9.30 17.26
N ASP A 9 -5.79 8.20 16.66
CA ASP A 9 -4.58 7.46 17.02
C ASP A 9 -3.49 7.63 15.95
N ARG A 10 -3.83 7.32 14.70
CA ARG A 10 -2.90 7.33 13.56
C ARG A 10 -2.86 8.69 12.87
N GLU A 11 -1.78 8.94 12.15
CA GLU A 11 -1.70 10.09 11.25
C GLU A 11 -2.71 9.98 10.11
N ALA A 12 -3.36 11.10 9.79
CA ALA A 12 -4.24 11.20 8.63
C ALA A 12 -3.42 11.46 7.36
N THR A 13 -3.61 10.61 6.36
CA THR A 13 -2.93 10.70 5.06
C THR A 13 -3.91 10.85 3.90
N ILE A 14 -5.21 10.68 4.15
CA ILE A 14 -6.26 10.72 3.14
C ILE A 14 -7.24 11.85 3.49
N ARG A 15 -7.45 12.76 2.54
CA ARG A 15 -8.50 13.79 2.63
C ARG A 15 -9.71 13.34 1.83
N VAL A 16 -10.82 13.09 2.51
CA VAL A 16 -12.12 12.79 1.90
C VAL A 16 -12.89 14.10 1.81
N THR A 17 -13.43 14.40 0.62
CA THR A 17 -14.17 15.64 0.35
C THR A 17 -15.52 15.32 -0.28
N GLY A 18 -16.60 15.85 0.30
CA GLY A 18 -17.97 15.74 -0.20
C GLY A 18 -18.83 16.86 0.40
N ASP A 19 -19.95 16.51 1.03
CA ASP A 19 -20.78 17.45 1.82
C ASP A 19 -20.07 17.93 3.10
N TRP A 20 -19.06 17.18 3.55
CA TRP A 20 -18.12 17.54 4.61
C TRP A 20 -16.69 17.19 4.21
N GLU A 21 -15.72 17.66 5.00
CA GLU A 21 -14.30 17.34 4.83
C GLU A 21 -13.80 16.54 6.03
N GLU A 22 -13.20 15.39 5.77
CA GLU A 22 -12.63 14.51 6.78
C GLU A 22 -11.20 14.10 6.39
N TRP A 23 -10.36 13.96 7.41
CA TRP A 23 -8.99 13.50 7.25
C TRP A 23 -8.83 12.17 7.95
N LEU A 24 -8.66 11.11 7.16
CA LEU A 24 -8.61 9.74 7.65
C LEU A 24 -7.20 9.15 7.51
N CYS A 25 -6.85 8.24 8.42
CA CYS A 25 -5.75 7.33 8.19
C CYS A 25 -6.20 6.24 7.19
N LEU A 26 -5.22 5.60 6.53
CA LEU A 26 -5.48 4.55 5.53
C LEU A 26 -6.39 3.43 6.06
N ARG A 27 -6.25 3.05 7.35
CA ARG A 27 -7.07 2.01 7.97
C ARG A 27 -8.53 2.42 8.07
N CYS A 28 -8.82 3.57 8.68
CA CYS A 28 -10.20 4.05 8.83
C CYS A 28 -10.85 4.29 7.47
N TYR A 29 -10.10 4.86 6.52
CA TYR A 29 -10.58 5.02 5.15
C TYR A 29 -10.95 3.67 4.51
N ASN A 30 -10.08 2.67 4.61
CA ASN A 30 -10.38 1.34 4.06
C ASN A 30 -11.58 0.69 4.76
N GLU A 31 -11.72 0.85 6.08
CA GLU A 31 -12.88 0.33 6.84
C GLU A 31 -14.20 0.93 6.32
N GLU A 32 -14.25 2.25 6.09
CA GLU A 32 -15.43 2.93 5.51
C GLU A 32 -15.75 2.40 4.11
N VAL A 33 -14.77 2.36 3.21
CA VAL A 33 -14.97 1.91 1.83
C VAL A 33 -15.30 0.43 1.76
N SER A 34 -14.73 -0.40 2.65
CA SER A 34 -15.06 -1.82 2.76
C SER A 34 -16.54 -2.03 3.10
N ASN A 35 -17.08 -1.22 4.02
CA ASN A 35 -18.49 -1.28 4.38
C ASN A 35 -19.39 -0.82 3.23
N GLU A 36 -18.99 0.22 2.49
CA GLU A 36 -19.75 0.73 1.34
C GLU A 36 -19.81 -0.27 0.18
N LEU A 37 -18.69 -0.94 -0.10
CA LEU A 37 -18.55 -1.85 -1.24
C LEU A 37 -18.89 -3.31 -0.92
N ASP A 38 -19.18 -3.64 0.34
CA ASP A 38 -19.32 -5.01 0.85
C ASP A 38 -18.09 -5.90 0.53
N VAL A 39 -16.89 -5.33 0.69
CA VAL A 39 -15.60 -5.98 0.41
C VAL A 39 -14.79 -6.15 1.67
N THR A 40 -14.42 -7.39 1.99
CA THR A 40 -13.51 -7.69 3.10
C THR A 40 -12.06 -7.69 2.63
N LEU A 41 -11.24 -6.78 3.14
CA LEU A 41 -9.79 -6.79 2.90
C LEU A 41 -9.10 -7.86 3.75
N ALA A 42 -8.27 -8.68 3.11
CA ALA A 42 -7.41 -9.63 3.79
C ALA A 42 -6.25 -8.91 4.48
N THR A 43 -5.88 -9.37 5.67
CA THR A 43 -4.68 -8.87 6.37
C THR A 43 -3.43 -9.28 5.61
N MET A 44 -2.56 -8.30 5.33
CA MET A 44 -1.29 -8.49 4.63
C MET A 44 -0.11 -8.06 5.51
N PRO A 45 1.10 -8.60 5.28
CA PRO A 45 2.31 -8.07 5.90
C PRO A 45 2.49 -6.59 5.57
N GLU A 46 2.78 -5.77 6.57
CA GLU A 46 3.03 -4.32 6.41
C GLU A 46 4.44 -4.01 5.88
N GLU A 47 5.33 -5.00 5.85
CA GLU A 47 6.72 -4.83 5.43
C GLU A 47 7.25 -6.06 4.69
N LEU A 48 8.09 -5.82 3.69
CA LEU A 48 8.88 -6.81 2.96
C LEU A 48 10.37 -6.51 3.15
N ALA A 49 11.13 -7.51 3.59
CA ALA A 49 12.58 -7.47 3.60
C ALA A 49 13.15 -8.21 2.37
N VAL A 50 13.86 -7.49 1.50
CA VAL A 50 14.46 -8.05 0.28
C VAL A 50 15.93 -7.65 0.14
N LYS A 51 16.73 -8.40 -0.62
CA LYS A 51 18.10 -7.99 -0.98
C LYS A 51 18.09 -7.38 -2.38
N ASP A 52 18.74 -6.24 -2.54
CA ASP A 52 18.93 -5.62 -3.86
C ASP A 52 20.05 -6.27 -4.67
N TYR A 53 20.32 -5.73 -5.86
CA TYR A 53 21.38 -6.18 -6.75
C TYR A 53 22.79 -6.15 -6.13
N ALA A 54 23.01 -5.31 -5.11
CA ALA A 54 24.27 -5.19 -4.39
C ALA A 54 24.31 -6.06 -3.12
N GLY A 55 23.25 -6.84 -2.86
CA GLY A 55 23.12 -7.68 -1.67
C GLY A 55 22.71 -6.91 -0.41
N VAL A 56 22.40 -5.61 -0.52
CA VAL A 56 21.96 -4.77 0.59
C VAL A 56 20.52 -5.11 0.95
N ARG A 57 20.25 -5.28 2.25
CA ARG A 57 18.90 -5.51 2.75
C ARG A 57 18.09 -4.21 2.67
N ARG A 58 16.96 -4.27 1.98
CA ARG A 58 15.98 -3.21 1.79
C ARG A 58 14.73 -3.53 2.61
N SER A 59 14.21 -2.51 3.30
CA SER A 59 12.95 -2.55 4.05
C SER A 59 11.90 -1.83 3.23
N ILE A 60 10.87 -2.52 2.77
CA ILE A 60 9.86 -1.96 1.87
C ILE A 60 8.50 -2.06 2.56
N HIS A 61 7.88 -0.92 2.84
CA HIS A 61 6.56 -0.83 3.45
C HIS A 61 5.48 -1.18 2.44
N VAL A 62 4.52 -1.99 2.84
CA VAL A 62 3.38 -2.38 2.02
C VAL A 62 2.16 -1.60 2.47
N HIS A 63 1.51 -0.93 1.52
CA HIS A 63 0.25 -0.25 1.72
C HIS A 63 -0.84 -0.93 0.89
N GLN A 64 -1.98 -1.18 1.51
CA GLN A 64 -3.18 -1.67 0.86
C GLN A 64 -4.23 -0.57 0.88
N ARG A 65 -4.78 -0.23 -0.28
CA ARG A 65 -5.82 0.78 -0.42
C ARG A 65 -6.99 0.22 -1.22
N LEU A 66 -8.20 0.42 -0.71
CA LEU A 66 -9.44 0.06 -1.38
C LEU A 66 -10.05 1.28 -2.05
N HIS A 67 -10.44 1.11 -3.30
CA HIS A 67 -11.19 2.09 -4.08
C HIS A 67 -12.39 1.41 -4.73
N SER A 68 -13.37 2.19 -5.20
CA SER A 68 -14.54 1.67 -5.91
C SER A 68 -14.19 0.92 -7.19
N ASN A 69 -12.99 1.11 -7.74
CA ASN A 69 -12.48 0.43 -8.92
C ASN A 69 -11.45 -0.68 -8.61
N GLY A 70 -11.32 -1.11 -7.35
CA GLY A 70 -10.49 -2.26 -7.00
C GLY A 70 -9.56 -2.06 -5.80
N ILE A 71 -8.68 -3.04 -5.63
CA ILE A 71 -7.69 -3.11 -4.56
C ILE A 71 -6.32 -2.75 -5.13
N PHE A 72 -5.67 -1.78 -4.50
CA PHE A 72 -4.33 -1.31 -4.84
C PHE A 72 -3.36 -1.75 -3.75
N LEU A 73 -2.29 -2.44 -4.14
CA LEU A 73 -1.18 -2.76 -3.26
C LEU A 73 0.06 -2.01 -3.72
N GLU A 74 0.65 -1.23 -2.83
CA GLU A 74 1.83 -0.43 -3.04
C GLU A 74 2.95 -0.92 -2.13
N ALA A 75 4.19 -0.91 -2.62
CA ALA A 75 5.39 -1.26 -1.88
C ALA A 75 6.40 -0.12 -2.01
N VAL A 76 6.71 0.57 -0.91
CA VAL A 76 7.49 1.80 -0.88
C VAL A 76 8.67 1.66 0.08
N GLU A 77 9.88 1.98 -0.39
CA GLU A 77 11.06 2.14 0.47
C GLU A 77 11.16 3.61 0.91
N ASP A 78 11.04 3.88 2.22
CA ASP A 78 11.04 5.22 2.79
C ASP A 78 12.46 5.80 2.93
N ILE A 79 13.14 5.97 1.80
CA ILE A 79 14.45 6.64 1.70
C ILE A 79 14.51 7.56 0.48
N ALA A 80 15.47 8.48 0.47
CA ALA A 80 15.74 9.29 -0.72
C ALA A 80 16.11 8.39 -1.90
N PHE A 81 15.35 8.50 -3.00
CA PHE A 81 15.48 7.66 -4.20
C PHE A 81 15.23 6.16 -3.96
N GLY A 82 14.36 5.82 -3.00
CA GLY A 82 13.92 4.46 -2.73
C GLY A 82 13.11 3.82 -3.86
N TYR A 83 12.89 2.51 -3.76
CA TYR A 83 12.04 1.78 -4.70
C TYR A 83 10.55 2.01 -4.43
N GLU A 84 9.77 2.03 -5.51
CA GLU A 84 8.31 2.06 -5.46
C GLU A 84 7.74 1.06 -6.47
N PHE A 85 6.79 0.23 -6.02
CA PHE A 85 6.08 -0.73 -6.85
C PHE A 85 4.60 -0.71 -6.52
N ALA A 86 3.75 -0.83 -7.54
CA ALA A 86 2.31 -0.97 -7.35
C ALA A 86 1.74 -2.10 -8.20
N VAL A 87 0.71 -2.77 -7.71
CA VAL A 87 -0.16 -3.69 -8.45
C VAL A 87 -1.62 -3.35 -8.15
N HIS A 88 -2.48 -3.60 -9.13
CA HIS A 88 -3.92 -3.37 -9.04
C HIS A 88 -4.65 -4.69 -9.32
N GLY A 89 -5.75 -4.91 -8.60
CA GLY A 89 -6.69 -6.00 -8.84
C GLY A 89 -8.13 -5.52 -8.67
N GLU A 90 -9.05 -6.24 -9.30
CA GLU A 90 -10.50 -6.03 -9.15
C GLU A 90 -10.97 -6.30 -7.71
N LEU A 91 -12.19 -5.88 -7.37
CA LEU A 91 -12.76 -6.02 -6.03
C LEU A 91 -12.93 -7.49 -5.59
N ASP A 92 -13.23 -8.38 -6.54
CA ASP A 92 -13.45 -9.81 -6.33
C ASP A 92 -12.18 -10.65 -6.54
N CYS A 93 -11.01 -10.01 -6.70
CA CYS A 93 -9.78 -10.74 -6.96
C CYS A 93 -9.32 -11.58 -5.76
N GLN A 94 -8.54 -12.61 -6.04
CA GLN A 94 -7.84 -13.36 -5.00
C GLN A 94 -6.70 -12.50 -4.42
N GLN A 95 -6.97 -11.84 -3.29
CA GLN A 95 -6.04 -10.87 -2.68
C GLN A 95 -4.67 -11.46 -2.34
N ALA A 96 -4.60 -12.75 -1.99
CA ALA A 96 -3.34 -13.45 -1.76
C ALA A 96 -2.49 -13.56 -3.05
N GLU A 97 -3.12 -13.82 -4.19
CA GLU A 97 -2.43 -13.82 -5.49
C GLU A 97 -1.99 -12.41 -5.89
N LEU A 98 -2.80 -11.40 -5.60
CA LEU A 98 -2.44 -9.99 -5.83
C LEU A 98 -1.20 -9.59 -5.01
N PHE A 99 -1.14 -10.00 -3.74
CA PHE A 99 0.04 -9.79 -2.90
C PHE A 99 1.27 -10.55 -3.43
N GLN A 100 1.12 -11.79 -3.88
CA GLN A 100 2.21 -12.55 -4.49
C GLN A 100 2.75 -11.85 -5.75
N LYS A 101 1.89 -11.28 -6.60
CA LYS A 101 2.28 -10.46 -7.75
C LYS A 101 3.11 -9.24 -7.33
N LEU A 102 2.74 -8.57 -6.25
CA LEU A 102 3.52 -7.45 -5.70
C LEU A 102 4.91 -7.92 -5.26
N VAL A 103 4.98 -9.02 -4.49
CA VAL A 103 6.25 -9.58 -4.02
C VAL A 103 7.18 -9.96 -5.17
N GLU A 104 6.66 -10.58 -6.22
CA GLU A 104 7.42 -10.92 -7.42
C GLU A 104 7.92 -9.68 -8.16
N LYS A 105 7.06 -8.65 -8.29
CA LYS A 105 7.42 -7.36 -8.88
C LYS A 105 8.53 -6.67 -8.10
N VAL A 106 8.44 -6.66 -6.76
CA VAL A 106 9.47 -6.13 -5.86
C VAL A 106 10.79 -6.87 -6.07
N LYS A 107 10.80 -8.20 -5.96
CA LYS A 107 12.02 -9.03 -6.12
C LYS A 107 12.69 -8.84 -7.49
N SER A 108 11.89 -8.81 -8.56
CA SER A 108 12.36 -8.58 -9.93
C SER A 108 12.88 -7.14 -10.12
N GLY A 109 12.26 -6.19 -9.42
CA GLY A 109 12.65 -4.78 -9.43
C GLY A 109 14.00 -4.57 -8.75
N VAL A 110 14.11 -4.90 -7.47
CA VAL A 110 15.31 -4.61 -6.67
C VAL A 110 16.57 -5.37 -7.11
N SER A 111 16.40 -6.52 -7.79
CA SER A 111 17.52 -7.29 -8.34
C SER A 111 18.15 -6.67 -9.59
N LYS A 112 17.51 -5.65 -10.18
CA LYS A 112 18.03 -4.92 -11.34
C LYS A 112 18.74 -3.64 -10.90
N ARG A 113 19.83 -3.33 -11.59
CA ARG A 113 20.54 -2.05 -11.47
C ARG A 113 19.96 -1.06 -12.47
N TYR A 114 19.23 -0.05 -11.99
CA TYR A 114 18.60 0.97 -12.84
C TYR A 114 19.47 2.22 -13.08
N THR A 115 20.58 2.36 -12.35
CA THR A 115 21.54 3.46 -12.52
C THR A 115 22.91 2.94 -12.95
N LYS A 116 23.42 3.45 -14.09
CA LYS A 116 24.85 3.37 -14.42
C LYS A 116 25.60 4.39 -13.56
N VAL A 117 26.65 3.93 -12.89
CA VAL A 117 27.71 4.81 -12.34
C VAL A 117 28.79 4.87 -13.39
#